data_AF-A0A9J8BY76-F1
#
_entry.id   AF-A0A9J8BY76-F1
#
_cell.length_a   1.000
_cell.length_b   1.000
_cell.length_c   1.000
_cell.angle_alpha   90.00
_cell.angle_beta   90.00
_cell.angle_gamma   90.00
#
_symmetry.space_group_name_H-M   'P 1'
#
loop_
_entity.id
_entity.type
_entity.pdbx_description
1 polymer ?
#
loop_
_entity_poly.entity_id
_entity_poly.type
_entity_poly.pdbx_seq_one_letter_code
_entity_poly.pdbx_strand_id
1 'polypeptide(L)'
;MIHKMKQNNFLYQDLKLSPFFIEEDESVGVPSQNNQSSDKIFNDPIHGQIELHPLLVKIIDTPQFQRLRHIKQLGGTYLVYPGATHTRFEHSLGMAYLAGRMIKVLQEDQPNAVEKIKQDLIDEKDVLCVQIAALCYNLGHGPFSHLYEKLHREALKRGKWLNFSLN
;
A
#
# COMPACT_ATOMS: atom_id res chain seq x y z
N MET A 1 -10.43 -40.58 -25.68
CA MET A 1 -11.06 -39.38 -25.08
C MET A 1 -9.99 -38.66 -24.25
N ILE A 2 -9.11 -37.92 -24.93
CA ILE A 2 -7.98 -37.17 -24.36
C ILE A 2 -8.11 -35.75 -24.90
N HIS A 3 -8.33 -34.77 -24.04
CA HIS A 3 -8.48 -33.36 -24.40
C HIS A 3 -7.28 -32.58 -23.84
N LYS A 4 -6.35 -32.18 -24.71
CA LYS A 4 -5.29 -31.21 -24.40
C LYS A 4 -5.77 -29.83 -24.84
N MET A 5 -5.89 -28.91 -23.89
CA MET A 5 -6.12 -27.48 -24.13
C MET A 5 -4.85 -26.86 -24.73
N LYS A 6 -5.02 -26.12 -25.84
CA LYS A 6 -3.99 -25.26 -26.44
C LYS A 6 -4.06 -23.87 -25.80
N GLN A 7 -2.88 -23.35 -25.46
CA GLN A 7 -2.66 -21.97 -25.03
C GLN A 7 -2.87 -21.01 -26.22
N ASN A 8 -3.56 -19.90 -26.00
CA ASN A 8 -3.65 -18.78 -26.94
C ASN A 8 -2.89 -17.58 -26.37
N ASN A 9 -1.74 -17.28 -26.98
CA ASN A 9 -1.00 -16.03 -26.87
C ASN A 9 -1.80 -14.91 -27.57
N PHE A 10 -2.11 -13.83 -26.87
CA PHE A 10 -2.57 -12.58 -27.47
C PHE A 10 -1.47 -11.53 -27.41
N LEU A 11 -1.17 -10.99 -28.59
CA LEU A 11 -0.09 -10.09 -28.93
C LEU A 11 -0.32 -8.68 -28.34
N TYR A 12 0.73 -8.11 -27.73
CA TYR A 12 0.91 -6.66 -27.61
C TYR A 12 2.11 -6.28 -28.48
N GLN A 13 1.85 -6.11 -29.77
CA GLN A 13 2.72 -5.37 -30.68
C GLN A 13 1.95 -4.14 -31.13
N ASP A 14 2.67 -3.01 -31.22
CA ASP A 14 2.29 -1.72 -31.81
C ASP A 14 2.00 -0.57 -30.85
N LEU A 15 3.04 -0.11 -30.14
CA LEU A 15 3.25 1.32 -29.87
C LEU A 15 4.76 1.61 -29.81
N LYS A 16 5.34 1.95 -30.96
CA LYS A 16 6.71 2.48 -31.08
C LYS A 16 6.73 3.99 -30.79
N LEU A 17 7.25 4.30 -29.60
CA LEU A 17 8.27 5.30 -29.25
C LEU A 17 8.22 6.75 -29.80
N SER A 18 8.47 7.71 -28.89
CA SER A 18 9.34 8.86 -29.19
C SER A 18 10.65 8.70 -28.41
N PRO A 19 11.82 9.08 -28.98
CA PRO A 19 13.13 8.68 -28.48
C PRO A 19 13.64 9.67 -27.42
N PHE A 20 13.64 9.24 -26.15
CA PHE A 20 14.44 9.90 -25.13
C PHE A 20 15.83 9.24 -25.15
N PHE A 21 16.85 10.02 -25.48
CA PHE A 21 18.24 9.59 -25.65
C PHE A 21 18.75 8.85 -24.39
N ILE A 22 19.27 7.63 -24.58
CA ILE A 22 20.18 6.99 -23.65
C ILE A 22 21.53 6.98 -24.37
N GLU A 23 22.46 7.83 -23.95
CA GLU A 23 23.87 7.66 -24.27
C GLU A 23 24.40 6.47 -23.46
N GLU A 24 24.96 5.48 -24.14
CA GLU A 24 25.67 4.36 -23.53
C GLU A 24 27.00 4.87 -22.98
N ASP A 25 27.08 5.11 -21.68
CA ASP A 25 28.34 5.31 -20.98
C ASP A 25 28.83 3.95 -20.44
N GLU A 26 29.67 3.27 -21.22
CA GLU A 26 30.42 2.07 -20.83
C GLU A 26 31.47 2.41 -19.76
N SER A 27 31.06 2.61 -18.49
CA SER A 27 32.00 2.55 -17.36
C SER A 27 31.38 2.35 -15.97
N VAL A 28 30.10 1.96 -15.85
CA VAL A 28 29.49 1.74 -14.53
C VAL A 28 29.56 0.27 -14.15
N GLY A 29 30.50 -0.06 -13.26
CA GLY A 29 30.63 -1.39 -12.67
C GLY A 29 29.28 -1.94 -12.21
N VAL A 30 29.04 -3.21 -12.53
CA VAL A 30 27.87 -3.98 -12.07
C VAL A 30 27.71 -3.75 -10.57
N PRO A 31 26.61 -3.14 -10.09
CA PRO A 31 26.41 -3.01 -8.66
C PRO A 31 26.10 -4.39 -8.10
N SER A 32 27.14 -5.03 -7.57
CA SER A 32 27.00 -6.12 -6.60
C SER A 32 26.35 -5.52 -5.36
N GLN A 33 25.05 -5.73 -5.17
CA GLN A 33 24.35 -5.33 -3.96
C GLN A 33 23.33 -6.41 -3.59
N ASN A 34 23.82 -7.46 -2.93
CA ASN A 34 23.09 -8.11 -1.84
C ASN A 34 22.82 -7.04 -0.76
N ASN A 35 21.82 -6.20 -0.96
CA ASN A 35 21.28 -5.35 0.09
C ASN A 35 19.90 -5.88 0.42
N GLN A 36 19.86 -6.97 1.21
CA GLN A 36 18.71 -7.20 2.05
C GLN A 36 18.70 -6.04 3.05
N SER A 37 18.06 -4.93 2.67
CA SER A 37 17.72 -3.86 3.60
C SER A 37 16.99 -4.53 4.77
N SER A 38 17.51 -4.38 5.98
CA SER A 38 16.86 -4.91 7.18
C SER A 38 15.49 -4.28 7.35
N ASP A 39 14.59 -4.97 8.06
CA ASP A 39 13.32 -4.39 8.48
C ASP A 39 13.55 -3.07 9.22
N LYS A 40 12.68 -2.09 8.96
CA LYS A 40 12.75 -0.77 9.62
C LYS A 40 11.83 -0.79 10.83
N ILE A 41 12.35 -0.30 11.95
CA ILE A 41 11.63 -0.22 13.21
C ILE A 41 11.01 1.17 13.36
N PHE A 42 9.72 1.20 13.69
CA PHE A 42 8.97 2.39 14.07
C PHE A 42 8.51 2.25 15.52
N ASN A 43 8.67 3.30 16.32
CA ASN A 43 8.13 3.33 17.67
C ASN A 43 6.69 3.86 17.63
N ASP A 44 5.75 3.05 18.09
CA ASP A 44 4.33 3.36 18.17
C ASP A 44 3.84 3.25 19.63
N PRO A 45 3.10 4.25 20.15
CA PRO A 45 2.66 4.25 21.54
C PRO A 45 1.59 3.19 21.87
N ILE A 46 0.94 2.59 20.86
CA ILE A 46 -0.12 1.59 21.04
C ILE A 46 0.43 0.17 20.91
N HIS A 47 1.31 -0.04 19.92
CA HIS A 47 1.82 -1.36 19.54
C HIS A 47 3.28 -1.59 19.93
N GLY A 48 3.96 -0.59 20.49
CA GLY A 48 5.39 -0.68 20.83
C GLY A 48 6.26 -0.56 19.59
N GLN A 49 7.19 -1.48 19.41
CA GLN A 49 8.05 -1.51 18.22
C GLN A 49 7.33 -2.20 17.06
N ILE A 50 7.12 -1.46 15.99
CA ILE A 50 6.56 -1.94 14.74
C ILE A 50 7.71 -2.15 13.75
N GLU A 51 7.97 -3.41 13.41
CA GLU A 51 8.95 -3.79 12.38
C GLU A 51 8.23 -3.95 11.04
N LEU A 52 8.72 -3.28 10.00
CA LEU A 52 8.11 -3.32 8.66
C LEU A 52 9.12 -3.73 7.61
N HIS A 53 8.66 -4.62 6.72
CA HIS A 53 9.40 -5.07 5.56
C HIS A 53 9.83 -3.88 4.68
N PRO A 54 11.03 -3.90 4.08
CA PRO A 54 11.56 -2.78 3.29
C PRO A 54 10.67 -2.33 2.14
N LEU A 55 9.86 -3.23 1.58
CA LEU A 55 8.90 -2.86 0.54
C LEU A 55 7.81 -1.92 1.07
N LEU A 56 7.32 -2.13 2.30
CA LEU A 56 6.41 -1.19 2.95
C LEU A 56 7.10 0.14 3.20
N VAL A 57 8.37 0.11 3.63
CA VAL A 57 9.15 1.33 3.86
C VAL A 57 9.26 2.18 2.60
N LYS A 58 9.52 1.55 1.45
CA LYS A 58 9.52 2.25 0.15
C LYS A 58 8.19 2.94 -0.15
N ILE A 59 7.06 2.32 0.19
CA ILE A 59 5.73 2.95 0.04
C ILE A 59 5.55 4.09 1.05
N ILE A 60 5.96 3.87 2.30
CA ILE A 60 5.87 4.85 3.38
C ILE A 60 6.64 6.13 3.03
N ASP A 61 7.82 5.99 2.42
CA ASP A 61 8.69 7.11 2.09
C ASP A 61 8.23 7.90 0.83
N THR A 62 7.09 7.52 0.23
CA THR A 62 6.49 8.30 -0.87
C THR A 62 5.75 9.55 -0.37
N PRO A 63 5.71 10.65 -1.17
CA PRO A 63 4.94 11.85 -0.83
C PRO A 63 3.45 11.57 -0.57
N GLN A 64 2.87 10.62 -1.33
CA GLN A 64 1.47 10.23 -1.23
C GLN A 64 1.15 9.66 0.15
N PHE A 65 2.04 8.82 0.69
CA PHE A 65 1.89 8.25 2.01
C PHE A 65 2.27 9.26 3.12
N GLN A 66 3.37 10.00 2.96
CA GLN A 66 3.81 11.01 3.94
C GLN A 66 2.76 12.11 4.17
N ARG A 67 1.95 12.44 3.16
CA ARG A 67 0.81 13.37 3.29
C ARG A 67 -0.15 12.98 4.44
N LEU A 68 -0.29 11.70 4.77
CA LEU A 68 -1.18 11.23 5.83
C LEU A 68 -0.82 11.80 7.22
N ARG A 69 0.43 12.25 7.42
CA ARG A 69 0.87 12.92 8.67
C ARG A 69 0.12 14.23 8.95
N HIS A 70 -0.48 14.82 7.92
CA HIS A 70 -1.19 16.09 8.03
C HIS A 70 -2.72 15.90 8.10
N ILE A 71 -3.20 14.66 8.14
CA ILE A 71 -4.63 14.36 8.14
C ILE A 71 -5.00 13.71 9.48
N LYS A 72 -5.77 14.41 10.30
CA LYS A 72 -6.29 13.87 11.57
C LYS A 72 -7.19 12.68 11.30
N GLN A 73 -6.99 11.60 12.04
CA GLN A 73 -7.80 10.39 11.94
C GLN A 73 -9.28 10.71 12.22
N LEU A 74 -9.53 11.42 13.32
CA LEU A 74 -10.88 11.77 13.80
C LEU A 74 -11.35 13.18 13.36
N GLY A 75 -10.75 13.77 12.33
CA GLY A 75 -11.17 15.08 11.83
C GLY A 75 -11.12 16.17 12.90
N GLY A 76 -12.25 16.82 13.20
CA GLY A 76 -12.37 17.93 14.16
C GLY A 76 -12.45 17.52 15.64
N THR A 77 -12.47 16.21 15.95
CA THR A 77 -12.64 15.73 17.34
C THR A 77 -11.59 16.27 18.31
N TYR A 78 -10.38 16.58 17.83
CA TYR A 78 -9.32 17.18 18.65
C TYR A 78 -9.70 18.54 19.28
N LEU A 79 -10.71 19.23 18.75
CA LEU A 79 -11.21 20.50 19.29
C LEU A 79 -12.00 20.31 20.59
N VAL A 80 -12.55 19.12 20.82
CA VAL A 80 -13.29 18.75 22.04
C VAL A 80 -12.45 17.85 22.94
N TYR A 81 -11.65 16.96 22.34
CA TYR A 81 -10.77 16.04 23.03
C TYR A 81 -9.31 16.33 22.64
N PRO A 82 -8.57 17.13 23.41
CA PRO A 82 -7.22 17.58 23.03
C PRO A 82 -6.21 16.45 22.80
N GLY A 83 -6.46 15.25 23.33
CA GLY A 83 -5.64 14.05 23.09
C GLY A 83 -5.91 13.34 21.76
N ALA A 84 -7.00 13.65 21.06
CA ALA A 84 -7.38 13.04 19.78
C ALA A 84 -6.59 13.61 18.59
N THR A 85 -5.27 13.76 18.74
CA THR A 85 -4.38 14.42 17.78
C THR A 85 -3.76 13.48 16.77
N HIS A 86 -3.97 12.17 16.92
CA HIS A 86 -3.43 11.16 16.03
C HIS A 86 -3.89 11.35 14.57
N THR A 87 -3.01 10.99 13.66
CA THR A 87 -3.13 11.16 12.22
C THR A 87 -3.35 9.83 11.54
N ARG A 88 -3.73 9.89 10.26
CA ARG A 88 -3.91 8.70 9.42
C ARG A 88 -2.59 7.97 9.18
N PHE A 89 -1.44 8.63 9.35
CA PHE A 89 -0.13 8.02 9.14
C PHE A 89 0.13 6.90 10.14
N GLU A 90 0.15 7.20 11.44
CA GLU A 90 0.41 6.20 12.49
C GLU A 90 -0.68 5.12 12.53
N HIS A 91 -1.93 5.49 12.27
CA HIS A 91 -3.00 4.51 12.14
C HIS A 91 -2.73 3.51 11.02
N SER A 92 -2.26 3.98 9.85
CA SER A 92 -1.95 3.10 8.72
C SER A 92 -0.74 2.19 8.98
N LEU A 93 0.27 2.67 9.72
CA LEU A 93 1.37 1.83 10.20
C LEU A 93 0.87 0.72 11.13
N GLY A 94 0.02 1.07 12.09
CA GLY A 94 -0.61 0.10 13.01
C GLY A 94 -1.43 -0.94 12.26
N MET A 95 -2.20 -0.55 11.24
CA MET A 95 -2.97 -1.49 10.42
C MET A 95 -2.07 -2.48 9.67
N ALA A 96 -0.98 -2.02 9.07
CA ALA A 96 -0.02 -2.90 8.39
C ALA A 96 0.66 -3.89 9.34
N TYR A 97 0.99 -3.43 10.55
CA TYR A 97 1.54 -4.28 11.61
C TYR A 97 0.54 -5.36 12.04
N LEU A 98 -0.68 -4.96 12.39
CA LEU A 98 -1.73 -5.88 12.84
C LEU A 98 -2.11 -6.89 11.76
N ALA A 99 -2.17 -6.48 10.50
CA ALA A 99 -2.43 -7.37 9.38
C ALA A 99 -1.39 -8.49 9.30
N GLY A 100 -0.10 -8.16 9.39
CA GLY A 100 0.97 -9.15 9.39
C GLY A 100 0.92 -10.08 10.61
N ARG A 101 0.67 -9.52 11.80
CA ARG A 101 0.50 -10.30 13.03
C ARG A 101 -0.68 -11.28 12.95
N MET A 102 -1.81 -10.83 12.41
CA MET A 102 -3.00 -11.66 12.25
C MET A 102 -2.73 -12.86 11.36
N ILE A 103 -2.04 -12.67 10.22
CA ILE A 103 -1.73 -13.79 9.32
C ILE A 103 -0.77 -14.79 9.99
N LYS A 104 0.24 -14.30 10.72
CA LYS A 104 1.14 -15.18 11.49
C LYS A 104 0.39 -16.05 12.51
N VAL A 105 -0.53 -15.45 13.27
CA VAL A 105 -1.38 -16.21 14.21
C VAL A 105 -2.23 -17.24 13.47
N LEU A 106 -2.82 -16.88 12.34
CA LEU A 106 -3.60 -17.82 11.51
C LEU A 106 -2.74 -18.97 10.94
N GLN A 107 -1.45 -18.74 10.72
CA GLN A 107 -0.51 -19.79 10.30
C GLN A 107 -0.12 -20.72 11.46
N GLU A 108 -0.07 -20.21 12.70
CA GLU A 108 0.33 -20.96 13.90
C GLU A 108 -0.81 -21.78 14.51
N ASP A 109 -2.06 -21.31 14.45
CA ASP A 109 -3.21 -21.85 15.23
C ASP A 109 -4.04 -22.94 14.49
N GLN A 110 -3.44 -23.69 13.54
CA GLN A 110 -4.18 -24.64 12.67
C GLN A 110 -3.87 -26.11 13.02
N PRO A 111 -4.82 -26.87 13.62
CA PRO A 111 -4.54 -28.18 14.23
C PRO A 111 -4.49 -29.40 13.28
N ASN A 112 -4.90 -29.31 12.01
CA ASN A 112 -5.11 -30.48 11.16
C ASN A 112 -4.40 -30.45 9.78
N ALA A 113 -4.02 -31.63 9.27
CA ALA A 113 -3.26 -31.84 8.04
C ALA A 113 -3.91 -31.27 6.74
N VAL A 114 -5.24 -31.13 6.70
CA VAL A 114 -5.98 -30.49 5.58
C VAL A 114 -5.79 -28.97 5.57
N GLU A 115 -5.49 -28.35 6.72
CA GLU A 115 -5.22 -26.92 6.84
C GLU A 115 -3.73 -26.59 6.75
N LYS A 116 -2.86 -27.59 6.91
CA LYS A 116 -1.46 -27.47 6.52
C LYS A 116 -1.29 -27.24 5.01
N ILE A 117 -2.21 -27.76 4.19
CA ILE A 117 -2.31 -27.43 2.76
C ILE A 117 -2.66 -25.94 2.56
N LYS A 118 -3.31 -25.27 3.54
CA LYS A 118 -3.54 -23.81 3.50
C LYS A 118 -2.28 -23.00 3.84
N GLN A 119 -1.30 -23.55 4.58
CA GLN A 119 0.01 -22.90 4.72
C GLN A 119 0.72 -22.84 3.36
N ASP A 120 0.61 -23.89 2.53
CA ASP A 120 1.13 -23.85 1.16
C ASP A 120 0.34 -22.90 0.23
N LEU A 121 -0.86 -22.46 0.64
CA LEU A 121 -1.69 -21.49 -0.09
C LEU A 121 -1.43 -20.03 0.28
N ILE A 122 -0.83 -19.74 1.44
CA ILE A 122 -0.54 -18.37 1.89
C ILE A 122 0.98 -18.24 1.98
N ASP A 123 1.57 -17.73 0.91
CA ASP A 123 3.02 -17.48 0.86
C ASP A 123 3.39 -16.15 1.52
N GLU A 124 4.69 -15.88 1.68
CA GLU A 124 5.17 -14.60 2.23
C GLU A 124 4.73 -13.39 1.38
N LYS A 125 4.47 -13.59 0.07
CA LYS A 125 3.99 -12.52 -0.81
C LYS A 125 2.55 -12.21 -0.52
N ASP A 126 1.71 -13.18 -0.18
CA ASP A 126 0.33 -12.96 0.25
C ASP A 126 0.30 -12.18 1.55
N VAL A 127 1.15 -12.54 2.52
CA VAL A 127 1.32 -11.75 3.76
C VAL A 127 1.68 -10.31 3.43
N LEU A 128 2.69 -10.13 2.58
CA LEU A 128 3.18 -8.82 2.17
C LEU A 128 2.10 -8.02 1.43
N CYS A 129 1.33 -8.66 0.55
CA CYS A 129 0.21 -8.05 -0.17
C CYS A 129 -0.87 -7.55 0.80
N VAL A 130 -1.24 -8.36 1.79
CA VAL A 130 -2.25 -7.97 2.79
C VAL A 130 -1.73 -6.82 3.66
N GLN A 131 -0.46 -6.84 4.06
CA GLN A 131 0.15 -5.73 4.79
C GLN A 131 0.18 -4.44 3.96
N ILE A 132 0.51 -4.53 2.67
CA ILE A 132 0.49 -3.38 1.75
C ILE A 132 -0.93 -2.85 1.57
N ALA A 133 -1.92 -3.74 1.41
CA ALA A 133 -3.33 -3.35 1.30
C ALA A 133 -3.80 -2.62 2.57
N ALA A 134 -3.46 -3.15 3.75
CA ALA A 134 -3.77 -2.53 5.03
C ALA A 134 -3.07 -1.18 5.22
N LEU A 135 -1.80 -1.08 4.80
CA LEU A 135 -1.03 0.16 4.80
C LEU A 135 -1.72 1.22 3.91
N CYS A 136 -2.12 0.85 2.70
CA CYS A 136 -2.58 1.78 1.68
C CYS A 136 -4.07 2.14 1.77
N TYR A 137 -4.86 1.42 2.59
CA TYR A 137 -6.31 1.58 2.68
C TYR A 137 -6.75 3.04 2.91
N ASN A 138 -5.95 3.82 3.63
CA ASN A 138 -6.28 5.22 3.96
C ASN A 138 -5.81 6.28 2.94
N LEU A 139 -5.09 5.90 1.88
CA LEU A 139 -4.48 6.87 0.96
C LEU A 139 -5.50 7.80 0.29
N GLY A 140 -6.70 7.30 0.02
CA GLY A 140 -7.78 8.07 -0.60
C GLY A 140 -8.47 9.09 0.30
N HIS A 141 -8.15 9.15 1.60
CA HIS A 141 -8.84 10.08 2.50
C HIS A 141 -8.37 11.53 2.31
N GLY A 142 -9.36 12.41 2.17
CA GLY A 142 -9.18 13.86 2.19
C GLY A 142 -9.18 14.44 3.62
N PRO A 143 -8.94 15.76 3.74
CA PRO A 143 -9.00 16.47 5.02
C PRO A 143 -10.40 16.33 5.66
N PHE A 144 -10.50 16.37 7.00
CA PHE A 144 -11.78 16.21 7.71
C PHE A 144 -12.54 14.89 7.45
N SER A 145 -11.84 13.85 6.99
CA SER A 145 -12.35 12.47 6.90
C SER A 145 -13.71 12.40 6.15
N HIS A 146 -14.79 12.02 6.84
CA HIS A 146 -16.12 11.86 6.26
C HIS A 146 -16.74 13.17 5.74
N LEU A 147 -16.35 14.33 6.28
CA LEU A 147 -16.87 15.61 5.80
C LEU A 147 -16.45 15.84 4.35
N TYR A 148 -15.17 15.63 4.04
CA TYR A 148 -14.67 15.73 2.68
C TYR A 148 -15.28 14.68 1.76
N GLU A 149 -15.44 13.45 2.24
CA GLU A 149 -16.04 12.37 1.47
C GLU A 149 -17.49 12.70 1.04
N LYS A 150 -18.28 13.29 1.95
CA LYS A 150 -19.63 13.79 1.65
C LYS A 150 -19.61 14.91 0.63
N LEU A 151 -18.80 15.95 0.88
CA LEU A 151 -18.68 17.10 -0.03
C LEU A 151 -18.18 16.69 -1.42
N HIS A 152 -17.19 15.81 -1.50
CA HIS A 152 -16.64 15.31 -2.76
C HIS A 152 -17.69 14.51 -3.54
N ARG A 153 -18.42 13.60 -2.88
CA ARG A 153 -19.53 12.87 -3.52
C ARG A 153 -20.65 13.79 -3.99
N GLU A 154 -21.00 14.80 -3.20
CA GLU A 154 -21.98 15.81 -3.61
C GLU A 154 -21.49 16.63 -4.81
N ALA A 155 -20.21 17.00 -4.83
CA ALA A 155 -19.60 17.70 -5.96
C ALA A 155 -19.58 16.85 -7.24
N LEU A 156 -19.26 15.56 -7.14
CA LEU A 156 -19.32 14.62 -8.27
C LEU A 156 -20.74 14.48 -8.83
N LYS A 157 -21.74 14.39 -7.94
CA LYS A 157 -23.17 14.35 -8.33
C LYS A 157 -23.64 15.63 -9.04
N ARG A 158 -23.00 16.77 -8.77
CA ARG A 158 -23.34 18.09 -9.33
C ARG A 158 -22.70 18.41 -10.68
N GLY A 159 -21.79 17.56 -11.19
CA GLY A 159 -21.38 17.48 -12.60
C GLY A 159 -21.25 18.79 -13.39
N LYS A 160 -20.22 19.60 -13.10
CA LYS A 160 -19.66 20.62 -14.02
C LYS A 160 -18.14 20.71 -13.83
N TRP A 161 -17.39 19.77 -14.41
CA TRP A 161 -15.91 19.81 -14.39
C TRP A 161 -15.27 19.67 -15.78
N LEU A 162 -16.04 19.76 -16.88
CA LEU A 162 -15.54 19.59 -18.24
C LEU A 162 -15.38 20.88 -19.07
N ASN A 163 -15.26 22.06 -18.46
CA ASN A 163 -14.96 23.32 -19.19
C ASN A 163 -13.71 24.03 -18.67
N PHE A 164 -12.59 23.31 -18.61
CA PHE A 164 -11.27 23.95 -18.71
C PHE A 164 -10.72 23.64 -20.11
N SER A 165 -11.41 24.16 -21.13
CA SER A 165 -10.82 24.26 -22.46
C SER A 165 -9.89 25.46 -22.43
N LEU A 166 -8.63 25.21 -22.76
CA LEU A 166 -7.59 26.19 -22.96
C LEU A 166 -8.10 27.27 -23.94
N ASN A 167 -8.12 28.52 -23.49
CA ASN A 167 -8.04 29.69 -24.37
C ASN A 167 -6.61 30.19 -24.35
#